data_AF-A0A8D2CLA3-F1
#
_entry.id   AF-A0A8D2CLA3-F1
#
_cell.length_a   1.000
_cell.length_b   1.000
_cell.length_c   1.000
_cell.angle_alpha   90.00
_cell.angle_beta   90.00
_cell.angle_gamma   90.00
#
_symmetry.space_group_name_H-M   'P 1'
#
loop_
_entity.id
_entity.type
_entity.pdbx_description
1 polymer ?
#
loop_
_entity_poly.entity_id
_entity_poly.type
_entity_poly.pdbx_seq_one_letter_code
_entity_poly.pdbx_strand_id
1 'polypeptide(L)'
;MLRLQMTDGHTSCTAVEFSYMPKISLNTPPGTKVKLSGIVDVKNGFLLLNDSNTTILGGEVEHLIEKWELQRSLSKHNRSNIGTEGGPPPFVPFGQCEVLVCGPCL
;
A
#
# COMPACT_ATOMS: atom_id res chain seq x y z
N MET A 1 0.18 -10.01 11.65
CA MET A 1 0.51 -10.40 10.26
C MET A 1 0.47 -9.17 9.37
N LEU A 2 1.63 -8.56 9.15
CA LEU A 2 1.81 -7.38 8.30
C LEU A 2 2.37 -7.78 6.92
N ARG A 3 1.94 -7.07 5.87
CA ARG A 3 2.52 -7.13 4.53
C ARG A 3 3.25 -5.82 4.25
N LEU A 4 4.55 -5.89 4.02
CA LEU A 4 5.42 -4.73 3.82
C LEU A 4 5.86 -4.67 2.37
N GLN A 5 5.71 -3.51 1.73
CA GLN A 5 6.36 -3.21 0.47
C GLN A 5 7.66 -2.48 0.79
N MET A 6 8.78 -3.07 0.37
CA MET A 6 10.11 -2.54 0.64
C MET A 6 10.78 -2.22 -0.70
N THR A 7 11.72 -1.28 -0.67
CA THR A 7 12.53 -0.91 -1.83
C THR A 7 13.94 -0.56 -1.37
N ASP A 8 14.93 -0.94 -2.16
CA ASP A 8 16.33 -0.51 -1.99
C ASP A 8 16.62 0.83 -2.70
N GLY A 9 15.63 1.38 -3.40
CA GLY A 9 15.75 2.58 -4.24
C GLY A 9 15.62 2.30 -5.73
N HIS A 10 15.77 1.04 -6.15
CA HIS A 10 15.65 0.62 -7.55
C HIS A 10 14.64 -0.52 -7.74
N THR A 11 14.67 -1.51 -6.87
CA THR A 11 13.85 -2.71 -6.94
C THR A 11 12.88 -2.76 -5.77
N SER A 12 11.60 -2.99 -6.06
CA SER A 12 10.58 -3.22 -5.05
C SER A 12 10.45 -4.71 -4.74
N CYS A 13 10.35 -5.05 -3.46
CA CYS A 13 10.05 -6.40 -3.01
C CYS A 13 8.92 -6.40 -1.97
N THR A 14 8.26 -7.56 -1.81
CA THR A 14 7.21 -7.72 -0.80
C THR A 14 7.72 -8.63 0.31
N ALA A 15 7.54 -8.18 1.54
CA ALA A 15 7.82 -8.93 2.75
C ALA A 15 6.53 -9.23 3.51
N VAL A 16 6.55 -10.34 4.25
CA VAL A 16 5.49 -10.72 5.17
C VAL A 16 6.08 -11.00 6.53
N GLU A 17 5.35 -10.59 7.55
CA GLU A 17 5.63 -10.97 8.93
C GLU A 17 5.34 -12.47 9.10
N PHE A 18 6.39 -13.28 9.28
CA PHE A 18 6.29 -14.72 9.49
C PHE A 18 6.15 -15.05 10.99
N SER A 19 6.95 -14.40 11.84
CA SER A 19 6.80 -14.42 13.30
C SER A 19 6.35 -13.06 13.83
N TYR A 20 5.65 -13.02 14.96
CA TYR A 20 5.22 -11.75 15.57
C TYR A 20 6.41 -10.81 15.85
N MET A 21 6.36 -9.60 15.29
CA MET A 21 7.40 -8.57 15.45
C MET A 21 6.81 -7.30 16.08
N PRO A 22 6.99 -7.05 17.39
CA PRO A 22 6.40 -5.88 18.05
C PRO A 22 7.01 -4.55 17.60
N LYS A 23 8.17 -4.59 16.94
CA LYS A 23 8.90 -3.40 16.51
C LYS A 23 8.23 -2.71 15.31
N ILE A 24 7.50 -3.45 14.47
CA ILE A 24 6.82 -2.92 13.26
C ILE A 24 5.31 -2.92 13.51
N SER A 25 4.63 -1.81 13.20
CA SER A 25 3.18 -1.70 13.31
C SER A 25 2.58 -0.97 12.11
N LEU A 26 1.26 -0.94 12.01
CA LEU A 26 0.54 -0.12 11.01
C LEU A 26 0.70 1.39 11.23
N ASN A 27 1.26 1.81 12.36
CA ASN A 27 1.57 3.21 12.66
C ASN A 27 3.02 3.58 12.32
N THR A 28 3.83 2.64 11.85
CA THR A 28 5.20 2.91 11.42
C THR A 28 5.16 3.80 10.16
N PRO A 29 5.82 4.97 10.19
CA PRO A 29 5.74 5.91 9.07
C PRO A 29 6.41 5.33 7.81
N PRO A 30 5.88 5.64 6.62
CA PRO A 30 6.51 5.24 5.38
C PRO A 30 7.90 5.90 5.26
N GLY A 31 8.84 5.15 4.67
CA GLY A 31 10.24 5.57 4.57
C GLY A 31 11.14 5.06 5.70
N THR A 32 10.56 4.39 6.72
CA THR A 32 11.30 3.66 7.77
C THR A 32 12.32 2.71 7.15
N LYS A 33 13.58 2.85 7.56
CA LYS A 33 14.67 1.98 7.14
C LYS A 33 14.71 0.74 8.03
N VAL A 34 14.77 -0.42 7.39
CA VAL A 34 14.94 -1.72 8.02
C VAL A 34 16.18 -2.39 7.46
N LYS A 35 16.96 -2.99 8.36
CA LYS A 35 18.13 -3.77 8.02
C LYS A 35 17.81 -5.24 8.19
N LEU A 36 17.96 -5.98 7.09
CA LEU A 36 17.92 -7.42 7.09
C LEU A 36 19.32 -7.96 7.44
N SER A 37 19.38 -8.89 8.39
CA SER A 37 20.62 -9.51 8.85
C SER A 37 20.54 -11.02 8.72
N GLY A 38 21.62 -11.63 8.21
CA GLY A 38 21.69 -13.06 7.96
C GLY A 38 20.97 -13.49 6.68
N ILE A 39 20.59 -14.76 6.62
CA ILE A 39 19.87 -15.36 5.49
C ILE A 39 18.37 -15.21 5.73
N VAL A 40 17.68 -14.53 4.81
CA VAL A 40 16.23 -14.36 4.84
C VAL A 40 15.61 -15.29 3.82
N ASP A 41 14.70 -16.13 4.27
CA ASP A 41 13.98 -17.04 3.39
C ASP A 41 13.01 -16.27 2.47
N VAL A 42 13.04 -16.64 1.20
CA VAL A 42 12.12 -16.11 0.19
C VAL A 42 11.26 -17.24 -0.35
N LYS A 43 9.94 -17.13 -0.22
CA LYS A 43 8.97 -18.11 -0.71
C LYS A 43 7.94 -17.41 -1.59
N ASN A 44 7.76 -17.89 -2.82
CA ASN A 44 6.80 -17.32 -3.78
C ASN A 44 6.96 -15.81 -4.01
N GLY A 45 8.19 -15.28 -3.92
CA GLY A 45 8.46 -13.85 -4.07
C GLY A 45 8.21 -13.00 -2.80
N PHE A 46 7.87 -13.63 -1.68
CA PHE A 46 7.71 -12.97 -0.38
C PHE A 46 8.91 -13.25 0.52
N LEU A 47 9.47 -12.19 1.09
CA LEU A 47 10.50 -12.30 2.13
C LEU A 47 9.84 -12.62 3.47
N LEU A 48 10.30 -13.66 4.14
CA LEU A 48 9.80 -14.09 5.45
C LEU A 48 10.57 -13.38 6.57
N LEU A 49 9.95 -12.36 7.16
CA LEU A 49 10.57 -11.55 8.20
C LEU A 49 10.27 -12.09 9.59
N ASN A 50 11.31 -12.09 10.42
CA ASN A 50 11.32 -12.51 11.81
C ASN A 50 12.10 -11.50 12.66
N ASP A 51 11.89 -11.50 13.98
CA ASP A 51 12.61 -10.58 14.87
C ASP A 51 14.13 -10.80 14.86
N SER A 52 14.57 -12.04 14.58
CA SER A 52 16.00 -12.40 14.49
C SER A 52 16.68 -11.90 13.22
N ASN A 53 15.95 -11.76 12.12
CA ASN A 53 16.52 -11.39 10.82
C ASN A 53 16.26 -9.94 10.44
N THR A 54 15.39 -9.24 11.18
CA THR A 54 14.98 -7.87 10.87
C THR A 54 15.28 -6.94 12.04
N THR A 55 16.02 -5.88 11.74
CA THR A 55 16.34 -4.81 12.69
C THR A 55 15.84 -3.48 12.14
N ILE A 56 15.13 -2.71 12.96
CA ILE A 56 14.62 -1.41 12.55
C ILE A 56 15.70 -0.37 12.81
N LEU A 57 16.09 0.36 11.76
CA LEU A 57 16.99 1.51 11.88
C LEU A 57 16.20 2.80 12.17
N GLY A 58 14.92 2.83 11.81
CA GLY A 58 14.06 3.98 11.99
C GLY A 58 14.18 4.95 10.82
N GLY A 59 14.03 6.24 11.12
CA GLY A 59 13.96 7.29 10.11
C GLY A 59 12.62 7.33 9.41
N GLU A 60 12.39 8.41 8.69
CA GLU A 60 11.15 8.67 7.99
C GLU A 60 11.45 9.46 6.72
N VAL A 61 10.51 9.44 5.76
CA VAL A 61 10.66 10.18 4.50
C VAL A 61 9.42 11.03 4.31
N GLU A 62 9.55 12.33 4.57
CA GLU A 62 8.47 13.31 4.60
C GLU A 62 7.55 13.22 3.37
N HIS A 63 8.11 13.23 2.15
CA HIS A 63 7.32 13.11 0.92
C HIS A 63 6.49 11.82 0.81
N LEU A 64 6.93 10.71 1.41
CA LEU A 64 6.15 9.48 1.44
C LEU A 64 5.04 9.55 2.51
N ILE A 65 5.30 10.25 3.61
CA ILE A 65 4.34 10.46 4.69
C ILE A 65 3.17 11.31 4.18
N GLU A 66 3.44 12.43 3.51
CA GLU A 66 2.40 13.30 2.93
C GLU A 66 1.41 12.51 2.06
N LYS A 67 1.93 11.68 1.15
CA LYS A 67 1.10 10.82 0.28
C LYS A 67 0.30 9.79 1.09
N TRP A 68 0.93 9.18 2.10
CA TRP A 68 0.29 8.16 2.92
C TRP A 68 -0.80 8.75 3.82
N GLU A 69 -0.57 9.90 4.43
CA GLU A 69 -1.56 10.63 5.23
C GLU A 69 -2.73 11.10 4.37
N LEU A 70 -2.46 11.62 3.17
CA LEU A 70 -3.51 11.97 2.22
C LEU A 70 -4.38 10.76 1.87
N GLN A 71 -3.77 9.62 1.56
CA GLN A 71 -4.51 8.38 1.30
C GLN A 71 -5.32 7.92 2.53
N ARG A 72 -4.76 8.04 3.74
CA ARG A 72 -5.44 7.71 4.99
C ARG A 72 -6.61 8.66 5.30
N SER A 73 -6.51 9.92 4.91
CA SER A 73 -7.57 10.94 5.04
C SER A 73 -8.70 10.70 4.03
N LEU A 74 -8.37 10.40 2.78
CA LEU A 74 -9.34 10.11 1.72
C LEU A 74 -10.12 8.82 1.96
N SER A 75 -9.44 7.77 2.47
CA SER A 75 -10.11 6.51 2.82
C SER A 75 -11.06 6.66 4.02
N LYS A 76 -10.86 7.66 4.89
CA LYS A 76 -11.83 8.05 5.91
C LYS A 76 -13.02 8.85 5.34
N HIS A 77 -12.79 9.68 4.31
CA HIS A 77 -13.82 10.46 3.64
C HIS A 77 -14.72 9.65 2.69
N ASN A 78 -14.36 8.42 2.35
CA ASN A 78 -15.16 7.55 1.47
C ASN A 78 -16.45 6.99 2.11
N ARG A 79 -16.90 7.50 3.27
CA ARG A 79 -18.11 7.00 3.96
C ARG A 79 -19.00 8.03 4.65
N SER A 80 -18.73 9.33 4.59
CA SER A 80 -19.52 10.30 5.37
C SER A 80 -20.40 11.24 4.55
N ASN A 81 -20.51 11.07 3.24
CA ASN A 81 -21.39 11.84 2.38
C ASN A 81 -21.71 10.89 1.19
N ILE A 82 -22.95 10.62 0.77
CA ILE A 82 -24.12 11.49 0.80
C ILE A 82 -25.27 10.68 0.13
N GLY A 83 -26.52 10.89 0.55
CA GLY A 83 -27.73 10.44 -0.17
C GLY A 83 -28.05 11.25 -1.44
N THR A 84 -27.04 11.70 -2.19
CA THR A 84 -27.13 12.43 -3.47
C THR A 84 -25.79 12.30 -4.25
N GLU A 85 -25.74 11.53 -5.32
CA GLU A 85 -24.66 11.61 -6.33
C GLU A 85 -23.28 10.94 -6.03
N GLY A 86 -23.15 9.91 -5.18
CA GLY A 86 -21.82 9.34 -4.85
C GLY A 86 -21.76 7.86 -4.49
N GLY A 87 -22.65 7.04 -5.04
CA GLY A 87 -22.70 5.60 -4.78
C GLY A 87 -21.49 4.81 -5.33
N PRO A 88 -21.31 3.56 -4.89
CA PRO A 88 -20.27 2.66 -5.43
C PRO A 88 -20.31 2.65 -6.96
N PRO A 89 -19.15 2.59 -7.64
CA PRO A 89 -19.09 2.69 -9.08
C PRO A 89 -20.04 1.66 -9.71
N PRO A 90 -20.92 2.07 -10.64
CA PRO A 90 -21.90 1.17 -11.23
C PRO A 90 -21.16 0.00 -11.89
N PHE A 91 -21.68 -1.20 -11.66
CA PHE A 91 -21.11 -2.42 -12.22
C PHE A 91 -21.26 -2.39 -13.74
N VAL A 92 -20.13 -2.29 -14.44
CA VAL A 92 -20.07 -2.47 -15.90
C VAL A 92 -19.81 -3.95 -16.19
N PRO A 93 -20.73 -4.67 -16.84
CA PRO A 93 -20.46 -6.02 -17.31
C PRO A 93 -19.37 -5.97 -18.37
N PHE A 94 -18.38 -6.88 -18.26
CA PHE A 94 -17.31 -6.98 -19.24
C PHE A 94 -17.87 -7.30 -20.63
N GLY A 95 -17.68 -6.39 -21.60
CA GLY A 95 -17.94 -6.67 -23.02
C GLY A 95 -18.71 -5.61 -23.83
N GLN A 96 -18.98 -4.41 -23.33
CA GLN A 96 -19.56 -3.34 -24.16
C GLN A 96 -18.54 -2.22 -24.40
N CYS A 97 -18.06 -2.13 -25.64
CA CYS A 97 -17.28 -0.99 -26.11
C CYS A 97 -18.07 0.29 -25.87
N GLU A 98 -17.40 1.24 -25.21
CA GLU A 98 -17.82 2.61 -25.02
C GLU A 98 -18.22 3.21 -26.38
N VAL A 99 -19.53 3.30 -26.63
CA VAL A 99 -20.03 4.18 -27.68
C VAL A 99 -19.86 5.59 -27.13
N LEU A 100 -18.68 6.16 -27.36
CA LEU A 100 -18.45 7.59 -27.32
C LEU A 100 -19.55 8.21 -28.18
N VAL A 101 -20.54 8.82 -27.51
CA VAL A 101 -21.52 9.67 -28.18
C VAL A 101 -20.75 10.88 -28.67
N CYS A 102 -20.24 10.77 -29.89
CA CYS A 102 -19.73 11.90 -30.64
C CYS A 102 -20.90 12.88 -30.78
N GLY A 103 -20.81 14.03 -30.11
CA GLY A 103 -21.80 15.10 -30.26
C GLY A 103 -21.89 15.54 -31.72
N PRO A 104 -23.06 15.97 -32.21
CA PRO A 104 -23.19 16.48 -33.55
C PRO A 104 -22.41 17.80 -33.69
N CYS A 105 -21.47 17.84 -34.63
CA CYS A 105 -21.00 19.11 -35.19
C CYS A 105 -22.16 19.75 -35.95
N LEU A 106 -22.69 20.85 -35.42
CA LEU A 106 -23.41 21.91 -36.15
C LEU A 106 -23.10 23.25 -35.49
#